data_AF-A0A382V042-F1
#
_entry.id   AF-A0A382V042-F1
#
_cell.length_a   1.000
_cell.length_b   1.000
_cell.length_c   1.000
_cell.angle_alpha   90.00
_cell.angle_beta   90.00
_cell.angle_gamma   90.00
#
_symmetry.space_group_name_H-M   'P 1'
#
loop_
_entity.id
_entity.type
_entity.pdbx_description
1 polymer ?
#
loop_
_entity_poly.entity_id
_entity_poly.type
_entity_poly.pdbx_seq_one_letter_code
_entity_poly.pdbx_strand_id
1 'polypeptide(L)'
;FIEPAKEESIDTIIEASRLKGDGGKCRGVIVTGCLSTRYETELKAELAEEADAVLTLIQEKDIVRHVDQLLGRRRGVYLDGLPRQSSTPRHWAYLRISDGCDHKCAFCAIPAIRGRHVSEPLEDLVAEAQRLSESGVRELVLVSQDSVRYGVDITGRSQLVPLLEQLAAVDGIDWLRLMYTYPAFWTEEMIAFYADHPKMCKYVDMPLQHIADPVLIRMKRATTKAKTLKLLETFRQRIPGLGIRSSFIVGFPGETDAEFEDLLAFVEESRFDNVTCFLYSREEGTSAV
;
A
#
# COMPACT_ATOMS: atom_id res chain seq x y z
N PHE A 1 0.39 11.67 3.16
CA PHE A 1 1.69 11.36 3.77
C PHE A 1 1.58 11.71 5.23
N ILE A 2 2.39 11.12 6.08
CA ILE A 2 2.55 11.68 7.43
C ILE A 2 3.78 12.57 7.37
N GLU A 3 3.76 13.71 8.05
CA GLU A 3 4.87 14.67 8.06
C GLU A 3 6.23 14.00 8.36
N PRO A 4 6.34 13.09 9.36
CA PRO A 4 7.60 12.41 9.64
C PRO A 4 8.17 11.62 8.46
N ALA A 5 7.31 11.05 7.60
CA ALA A 5 7.77 10.29 6.45
C ALA A 5 8.30 11.21 5.32
N LYS A 6 7.81 12.46 5.25
CA LYS A 6 8.37 13.45 4.32
C LYS A 6 9.74 13.92 4.79
N GLU A 7 9.86 14.25 6.06
CA GLU A 7 11.12 14.64 6.71
C GLU A 7 12.18 13.55 6.53
N GLU A 8 11.85 12.29 6.89
CA GLU A 8 12.75 11.14 6.72
C GLU A 8 13.20 10.98 5.26
N SER A 9 12.29 11.18 4.30
CA SER A 9 12.62 11.09 2.88
C SER A 9 13.60 12.20 2.45
N ILE A 10 13.39 13.44 2.90
CA ILE A 10 14.27 14.57 2.58
C ILE A 10 15.65 14.36 3.22
N ASP A 11 15.69 13.99 4.50
CA ASP A 11 16.92 13.71 5.23
C ASP A 11 17.71 12.58 4.55
N THR A 12 17.04 11.54 4.07
CA THR A 12 17.67 10.43 3.33
C THR A 12 18.28 10.91 2.02
N ILE A 13 17.63 11.82 1.29
CA ILE A 13 18.18 12.40 0.05
C ILE A 13 19.45 13.18 0.35
N ILE A 14 19.44 14.00 1.42
CA ILE A 14 20.61 14.77 1.86
C ILE A 14 21.74 13.83 2.32
N GLU A 15 21.42 12.76 3.03
CA GLU A 15 22.43 11.76 3.42
C GLU A 15 23.05 11.08 2.20
N ALA A 16 22.23 10.69 1.22
CA ALA A 16 22.71 10.08 -0.01
C ALA A 16 23.59 11.05 -0.83
N SER A 17 23.26 12.34 -0.84
CA SER A 17 24.03 13.35 -1.57
C SER A 17 25.43 13.56 -0.99
N ARG A 18 25.60 13.41 0.33
CA ARG A 18 26.91 13.45 1.01
C ARG A 18 27.84 12.30 0.61
N LEU A 19 27.31 11.24 0.01
CA LEU A 19 28.13 10.12 -0.51
C LEU A 19 28.73 10.42 -1.90
N LYS A 20 28.34 11.54 -2.54
CA LYS A 20 28.90 12.03 -3.81
C LYS A 20 30.29 12.67 -3.59
N GLY A 21 31.07 12.83 -4.66
CA GLY A 21 32.35 13.56 -4.65
C GLY A 21 33.59 12.71 -4.96
N ASP A 22 34.76 13.35 -5.04
CA ASP A 22 36.03 12.68 -5.37
C ASP A 22 36.46 11.71 -4.27
N GLY A 23 36.52 10.41 -4.63
CA GLY A 23 36.73 9.32 -3.67
C GLY A 23 35.46 8.85 -2.94
N GLY A 24 34.29 9.44 -3.26
CA GLY A 24 32.99 9.05 -2.73
C GLY A 24 32.52 7.67 -3.21
N LYS A 25 31.60 7.07 -2.47
CA LYS A 25 31.01 5.75 -2.80
C LYS A 25 29.82 5.84 -3.77
N CYS A 26 29.33 7.05 -4.04
CA CYS A 26 28.16 7.30 -4.87
C CYS A 26 28.53 8.18 -6.08
N ARG A 27 28.00 7.84 -7.27
CA ARG A 27 28.23 8.61 -8.51
C ARG A 27 27.19 9.70 -8.74
N GLY A 28 26.02 9.57 -8.13
CA GLY A 28 24.93 10.53 -8.25
C GLY A 28 23.68 9.99 -7.55
N VAL A 29 22.74 10.88 -7.26
CA VAL A 29 21.50 10.62 -6.53
C VAL A 29 20.32 10.85 -7.45
N ILE A 30 19.47 9.83 -7.60
CA ILE A 30 18.20 9.92 -8.32
C ILE A 30 17.09 9.77 -7.29
N VAL A 31 16.22 10.77 -7.20
CA VAL A 31 15.07 10.79 -6.30
C VAL A 31 13.84 10.36 -7.06
N THR A 32 13.11 9.38 -6.54
CA THR A 32 11.84 8.94 -7.12
C THR A 32 10.85 8.46 -6.06
N GLY A 33 9.58 8.37 -6.42
CA GLY A 33 8.50 7.89 -5.56
C GLY A 33 7.36 8.89 -5.37
N CYS A 34 6.60 8.70 -4.29
CA CYS A 34 5.42 9.53 -4.02
C CYS A 34 5.76 10.98 -3.66
N LEU A 35 6.86 11.22 -2.94
CA LEU A 35 7.25 12.58 -2.54
C LEU A 35 7.56 13.44 -3.78
N SER A 36 8.39 12.91 -4.69
CA SER A 36 8.72 13.56 -5.95
C SER A 36 7.54 13.73 -6.89
N THR A 37 6.53 12.86 -6.82
CA THR A 37 5.30 13.02 -7.61
C THR A 37 4.42 14.15 -7.09
N ARG A 38 4.39 14.33 -5.77
CA ARG A 38 3.54 15.35 -5.15
C ARG A 38 4.17 16.74 -5.17
N TYR A 39 5.47 16.81 -4.94
CA TYR A 39 6.23 18.05 -4.79
C TYR A 39 7.30 18.14 -5.88
N GLU A 40 6.95 17.79 -7.12
CA GLU A 40 7.93 17.68 -8.22
C GLU A 40 8.67 18.99 -8.45
N THR A 41 7.93 20.11 -8.51
CA THR A 41 8.47 21.43 -8.81
C THR A 41 9.36 21.92 -7.67
N GLU A 42 8.87 21.78 -6.45
CA GLU A 42 9.54 22.20 -5.22
C GLU A 42 10.82 21.39 -5.01
N LEU A 43 10.76 20.05 -5.10
CA LEU A 43 11.95 19.20 -4.93
C LEU A 43 12.98 19.42 -6.03
N LYS A 44 12.58 19.69 -7.27
CA LYS A 44 13.52 20.05 -8.34
C LYS A 44 14.22 21.38 -8.10
N ALA A 45 13.55 22.33 -7.45
CA ALA A 45 14.12 23.63 -7.13
C ALA A 45 15.01 23.56 -5.87
N GLU A 46 14.52 22.92 -4.81
CA GLU A 46 15.17 22.90 -3.49
C GLU A 46 16.30 21.88 -3.40
N LEU A 47 16.20 20.74 -4.10
CA LEU A 47 17.21 19.67 -4.04
C LEU A 47 18.07 19.58 -5.32
N ALA A 48 18.20 20.68 -6.06
CA ALA A 48 18.94 20.72 -7.31
C ALA A 48 20.44 20.43 -7.15
N GLU A 49 21.02 20.70 -5.97
CA GLU A 49 22.42 20.41 -5.67
C GLU A 49 22.61 18.98 -5.14
N GLU A 50 21.61 18.47 -4.41
CA GLU A 50 21.62 17.17 -3.76
C GLU A 50 21.27 16.04 -4.72
N ALA A 51 20.30 16.25 -5.61
CA ALA A 51 19.77 15.26 -6.53
C ALA A 51 20.13 15.56 -7.99
N ASP A 52 20.70 14.56 -8.68
CA ASP A 52 21.03 14.65 -10.09
C ASP A 52 19.81 14.43 -11.00
N ALA A 53 18.76 13.78 -10.48
CA ALA A 53 17.46 13.71 -11.12
C ALA A 53 16.34 13.54 -10.08
N VAL A 54 15.20 14.19 -10.33
CA VAL A 54 13.95 14.00 -9.58
C VAL A 54 12.90 13.48 -10.56
N LEU A 55 12.42 12.26 -10.32
CA LEU A 55 11.51 11.51 -11.18
C LEU A 55 10.21 11.24 -10.45
N THR A 56 9.08 11.50 -11.08
CA THR A 56 7.76 11.06 -10.58
C THR A 56 7.57 9.55 -10.76
N LEU A 57 6.50 9.00 -10.19
CA LEU A 57 6.16 7.58 -10.32
C LEU A 57 6.00 7.13 -11.78
N ILE A 58 5.47 7.99 -12.65
CA ILE A 58 5.30 7.69 -14.08
C ILE A 58 6.65 7.67 -14.82
N GLN A 59 7.65 8.36 -14.27
CA GLN A 59 9.00 8.46 -14.80
C GLN A 59 9.95 7.40 -14.22
N GLU A 60 9.48 6.49 -13.35
CA GLU A 60 10.32 5.42 -12.78
C GLU A 60 11.01 4.55 -13.85
N LYS A 61 10.35 4.33 -14.99
CA LYS A 61 10.94 3.61 -16.15
C LYS A 61 12.21 4.28 -16.69
N ASP A 62 12.40 5.57 -16.45
CA ASP A 62 13.56 6.32 -16.90
C ASP A 62 14.75 6.25 -15.93
N ILE A 63 14.62 5.61 -14.78
CA ILE A 63 15.71 5.50 -13.79
C ILE A 63 16.98 4.94 -14.45
N VAL A 64 16.87 3.87 -15.24
CA VAL A 64 18.01 3.23 -15.89
C VAL A 64 18.71 4.18 -16.88
N ARG A 65 17.93 5.00 -17.59
CA ARG A 65 18.42 6.02 -18.51
C ARG A 65 19.21 7.11 -17.78
N HIS A 66 18.70 7.58 -16.64
CA HIS A 66 19.40 8.56 -15.80
C HIS A 66 20.68 7.98 -15.16
N VAL A 67 20.65 6.71 -14.71
CA VAL A 67 21.83 6.01 -14.21
C VAL A 67 22.92 5.92 -15.29
N ASP A 68 22.56 5.56 -16.52
CA ASP A 68 23.53 5.46 -17.61
C ASP A 68 24.17 6.81 -17.95
N GLN A 69 23.38 7.89 -17.94
CA GLN A 69 23.90 9.25 -18.14
C GLN A 69 24.94 9.61 -17.06
N LEU A 70 24.65 9.35 -15.79
CA LEU A 70 25.57 9.60 -14.68
C LEU A 70 26.85 8.76 -14.75
N LEU A 71 26.75 7.53 -15.25
CA LEU A 71 27.87 6.63 -15.40
C LEU A 71 28.64 6.82 -16.72
N GLY A 72 28.22 7.75 -17.59
CA GLY A 72 28.80 7.93 -18.93
C GLY A 72 28.61 6.72 -19.85
N ARG A 73 27.59 5.90 -19.59
CA ARG A 73 27.25 4.71 -20.38
C ARG A 73 26.20 5.05 -21.42
N ARG A 74 26.24 4.37 -22.56
CA ARG A 74 25.16 4.38 -23.54
C ARG A 74 24.64 2.96 -23.72
N ARG A 75 23.46 2.68 -23.18
CA ARG A 75 22.66 1.53 -23.61
C ARG A 75 21.86 1.90 -24.85
N GLY A 76 21.65 0.93 -25.73
CA GLY A 76 20.87 1.12 -26.96
C GLY A 76 19.38 1.18 -26.70
N VAL A 77 18.83 0.13 -26.08
CA VAL A 77 17.39 -0.01 -25.81
C VAL A 77 17.19 -0.16 -24.31
N TYR A 78 16.27 0.63 -23.75
CA TYR A 78 15.77 0.48 -22.39
C TYR A 78 14.51 -0.39 -22.48
N LEU A 79 14.55 -1.56 -21.85
CA LEU A 79 13.45 -2.52 -21.85
C LEU A 79 12.57 -2.28 -20.62
N ASP A 80 11.28 -2.14 -20.86
CA ASP A 80 10.26 -2.19 -19.81
C ASP A 80 9.83 -3.64 -19.57
N GLY A 81 9.28 -3.93 -18.38
CA GLY A 81 8.72 -5.26 -18.07
C GLY A 81 9.75 -6.37 -17.90
N LEU A 82 11.02 -6.03 -17.64
CA LEU A 82 12.02 -7.01 -17.26
C LEU A 82 11.63 -7.71 -15.94
N PRO A 83 11.94 -9.00 -15.77
CA PRO A 83 11.70 -9.69 -14.51
C PRO A 83 12.31 -8.94 -13.33
N ARG A 84 11.49 -8.62 -12.32
CA ARG A 84 11.96 -7.98 -11.09
C ARG A 84 12.95 -8.90 -10.38
N GLN A 85 14.06 -8.34 -9.91
CA GLN A 85 14.87 -8.99 -8.89
C GLN A 85 14.33 -8.60 -7.52
N SER A 86 14.02 -9.58 -6.68
CA SER A 86 13.49 -9.27 -5.35
C SER A 86 14.60 -8.82 -4.41
N SER A 87 14.37 -7.71 -3.71
CA SER A 87 15.19 -7.28 -2.58
C SER A 87 14.72 -7.86 -1.24
N THR A 88 13.63 -8.64 -1.24
CA THR A 88 13.13 -9.35 -0.05
C THR A 88 13.94 -10.62 0.21
N PRO A 89 13.91 -11.17 1.43
CA PRO A 89 14.41 -12.51 1.71
C PRO A 89 13.82 -13.55 0.74
N ARG A 90 14.59 -14.58 0.40
CA ARG A 90 14.24 -15.57 -0.64
C ARG A 90 12.91 -16.30 -0.44
N HIS A 91 12.35 -16.32 0.75
CA HIS A 91 11.16 -17.12 1.08
C HIS A 91 9.83 -16.37 0.89
N TRP A 92 9.83 -15.04 0.70
CA TRP A 92 8.62 -14.27 0.50
C TRP A 92 8.85 -13.09 -0.45
N ALA A 93 7.79 -12.60 -1.11
CA ALA A 93 7.85 -11.40 -1.93
C ALA A 93 6.54 -10.61 -1.89
N TYR A 94 6.62 -9.29 -2.06
CA TYR A 94 5.45 -8.46 -2.35
C TYR A 94 5.01 -8.65 -3.80
N LEU A 95 3.70 -8.82 -4.00
CA LEU A 95 3.06 -8.80 -5.31
C LEU A 95 2.06 -7.63 -5.32
N ARG A 96 2.36 -6.58 -6.07
CA ARG A 96 1.43 -5.45 -6.22
C ARG A 96 0.33 -5.85 -7.20
N ILE A 97 -0.91 -5.92 -6.74
CA ILE A 97 -2.05 -6.38 -7.56
C ILE A 97 -2.81 -5.23 -8.22
N SER A 98 -2.72 -4.04 -7.65
CA SER A 98 -3.29 -2.81 -8.20
C SER A 98 -2.59 -1.59 -7.60
N ASP A 99 -2.71 -0.43 -8.25
CA ASP A 99 -2.26 0.84 -7.70
C ASP A 99 -3.36 1.91 -7.81
N GLY A 100 -3.15 3.05 -7.14
CA GLY A 100 -4.15 4.10 -7.06
C GLY A 100 -5.41 3.72 -6.29
N CYS A 101 -6.30 4.68 -6.08
CA CYS A 101 -7.48 4.49 -5.23
C CYS A 101 -8.61 5.45 -5.60
N ASP A 102 -9.84 4.93 -5.69
CA ASP A 102 -11.04 5.73 -5.98
C ASP A 102 -11.80 6.18 -4.71
N HIS A 103 -11.31 5.79 -3.52
CA HIS A 103 -11.92 6.23 -2.27
C HIS A 103 -11.73 7.73 -2.07
N LYS A 104 -12.76 8.39 -1.55
CA LYS A 104 -12.76 9.83 -1.24
C LYS A 104 -12.52 10.09 0.24
N CYS A 105 -11.67 9.27 0.89
CA CYS A 105 -11.36 9.41 2.31
C CYS A 105 -10.82 10.82 2.59
N ALA A 106 -11.40 11.53 3.55
CA ALA A 106 -11.15 12.96 3.71
C ALA A 106 -9.70 13.30 4.08
N PHE A 107 -8.98 12.37 4.71
CA PHE A 107 -7.57 12.51 5.13
C PHE A 107 -6.56 12.03 4.07
N CYS A 108 -7.00 11.37 3.01
CA CYS A 108 -6.11 10.62 2.12
C CYS A 108 -5.73 11.43 0.87
N ALA A 109 -4.43 11.61 0.64
CA ALA A 109 -3.90 12.27 -0.56
C ALA A 109 -3.57 11.29 -1.70
N ILE A 110 -3.72 9.97 -1.50
CA ILE A 110 -3.37 8.95 -2.49
C ILE A 110 -4.01 9.18 -3.87
N PRO A 111 -5.31 9.53 -3.99
CA PRO A 111 -5.91 9.76 -5.31
C PRO A 111 -5.22 10.87 -6.12
N ALA A 112 -4.63 11.87 -5.46
CA ALA A 112 -3.88 12.95 -6.11
C ALA A 112 -2.45 12.54 -6.49
N ILE A 113 -1.86 11.55 -5.80
CA ILE A 113 -0.46 11.14 -5.98
C ILE A 113 -0.35 9.92 -6.91
N ARG A 114 -1.16 8.90 -6.65
CA ARG A 114 -1.15 7.60 -7.35
C ARG A 114 -2.24 7.49 -8.43
N GLY A 115 -3.14 8.47 -8.50
CA GLY A 115 -4.24 8.48 -9.46
C GLY A 115 -5.41 7.57 -9.06
N ARG A 116 -6.26 7.30 -10.06
CA ARG A 116 -7.43 6.40 -9.94
C ARG A 116 -7.00 4.96 -9.73
N HIS A 117 -7.92 4.14 -9.24
CA HIS A 117 -7.68 2.71 -9.10
C HIS A 117 -7.42 2.07 -10.47
N VAL A 118 -6.30 1.36 -10.59
CA VAL A 118 -5.92 0.59 -11.78
C VAL A 118 -5.41 -0.78 -11.33
N SER A 119 -6.06 -1.83 -11.79
CA SER A 119 -5.66 -3.21 -11.51
C SER A 119 -4.63 -3.71 -12.50
N GLU A 120 -3.68 -4.50 -12.02
CA GLU A 120 -2.73 -5.20 -12.88
C GLU A 120 -3.47 -6.36 -13.61
N PRO A 121 -3.13 -6.65 -14.89
CA PRO A 121 -3.70 -7.78 -15.61
C PRO A 121 -3.47 -9.11 -14.87
N LEU A 122 -4.48 -9.98 -14.86
CA LEU A 122 -4.44 -11.25 -14.13
C LEU A 122 -3.30 -12.15 -14.64
N GLU A 123 -3.14 -12.23 -15.95
CA GLU A 123 -2.10 -12.99 -16.63
C GLU A 123 -0.68 -12.54 -16.22
N ASP A 124 -0.48 -11.23 -16.06
CA ASP A 124 0.81 -10.67 -15.67
C ASP A 124 1.13 -10.99 -14.20
N LEU A 125 0.12 -10.92 -13.32
CA LEU A 125 0.25 -11.30 -11.91
C LEU A 125 0.56 -12.78 -11.72
N VAL A 126 -0.10 -13.66 -12.48
CA VAL A 126 0.17 -15.10 -12.45
C VAL A 126 1.57 -15.40 -12.99
N ALA A 127 1.97 -14.77 -14.08
CA ALA A 127 3.32 -14.92 -14.63
C ALA A 127 4.40 -14.40 -13.67
N GLU A 128 4.15 -13.30 -12.97
CA GLU A 128 5.05 -12.80 -11.92
C GLU A 128 5.13 -13.76 -10.73
N ALA A 129 3.99 -14.29 -10.26
CA ALA A 129 3.95 -15.28 -9.19
C ALA A 129 4.72 -16.55 -9.54
N GLN A 130 4.61 -17.05 -10.78
CA GLN A 130 5.38 -18.20 -11.25
C GLN A 130 6.89 -17.94 -11.22
N ARG A 131 7.34 -16.81 -11.76
CA ARG A 131 8.77 -16.42 -11.73
C ARG A 131 9.29 -16.27 -10.30
N LEU A 132 8.50 -15.69 -9.40
CA LEU A 132 8.86 -15.56 -7.99
C LEU A 132 8.99 -16.94 -7.33
N SER A 133 8.04 -17.84 -7.58
CA SER A 133 8.09 -19.22 -7.09
C SER A 133 9.35 -19.95 -7.57
N GLU A 134 9.69 -19.86 -8.85
CA GLU A 134 10.92 -20.44 -9.44
C GLU A 134 12.21 -19.90 -8.77
N SER A 135 12.17 -18.68 -8.23
CA SER A 135 13.28 -18.08 -7.50
C SER A 135 13.37 -18.52 -6.02
N GLY A 136 12.42 -19.34 -5.56
CA GLY A 136 12.35 -19.91 -4.21
C GLY A 136 11.37 -19.22 -3.26
N VAL A 137 10.59 -18.25 -3.73
CA VAL A 137 9.54 -17.59 -2.94
C VAL A 137 8.44 -18.59 -2.62
N ARG A 138 8.00 -18.63 -1.36
CA ARG A 138 6.91 -19.50 -0.89
C ARG A 138 5.71 -18.71 -0.38
N GLU A 139 5.91 -17.46 0.04
CA GLU A 139 4.83 -16.55 0.45
C GLU A 139 4.71 -15.35 -0.50
N LEU A 140 3.51 -15.13 -1.04
CA LEU A 140 3.16 -13.90 -1.73
C LEU A 140 2.39 -12.99 -0.77
N VAL A 141 2.89 -11.76 -0.60
CA VAL A 141 2.23 -10.71 0.15
C VAL A 141 1.57 -9.76 -0.84
N LEU A 142 0.26 -9.86 -0.99
CA LEU A 142 -0.53 -9.08 -1.93
C LEU A 142 -0.74 -7.66 -1.38
N VAL A 143 -0.29 -6.68 -2.14
CA VAL A 143 -0.33 -5.26 -1.76
C VAL A 143 -1.02 -4.41 -2.81
N SER A 144 -1.73 -3.39 -2.33
CA SER A 144 -2.33 -2.33 -3.13
C SER A 144 -2.76 -1.19 -2.20
N GLN A 145 -3.46 -0.17 -2.72
CA GLN A 145 -4.14 0.83 -1.89
C GLN A 145 -5.46 0.32 -1.27
N ASP A 146 -6.12 -0.65 -1.94
CA ASP A 146 -7.31 -1.35 -1.45
C ASP A 146 -7.48 -2.70 -2.18
N SER A 147 -7.02 -3.78 -1.55
CA SER A 147 -6.86 -5.07 -2.23
C SER A 147 -8.19 -5.76 -2.49
N VAL A 148 -9.24 -5.46 -1.71
CA VAL A 148 -10.58 -6.04 -1.93
C VAL A 148 -11.28 -5.47 -3.17
N ARG A 149 -10.73 -4.41 -3.77
CA ARG A 149 -11.25 -3.80 -5.00
C ARG A 149 -10.57 -4.24 -6.28
N TYR A 150 -9.57 -5.12 -6.22
CA TYR A 150 -8.91 -5.64 -7.42
C TYR A 150 -9.93 -6.05 -8.50
N GLY A 151 -9.73 -5.59 -9.73
CA GLY A 151 -10.54 -5.89 -10.92
C GLY A 151 -11.86 -5.11 -11.05
N VAL A 152 -12.20 -4.23 -10.12
CA VAL A 152 -13.42 -3.39 -10.20
C VAL A 152 -13.37 -2.43 -11.39
N ASP A 153 -12.19 -1.86 -11.68
CA ASP A 153 -11.95 -0.97 -12.82
C ASP A 153 -12.10 -1.68 -14.17
N ILE A 154 -11.90 -3.00 -14.21
CA ILE A 154 -11.98 -3.81 -15.43
C ILE A 154 -13.39 -4.38 -15.64
N THR A 155 -14.00 -4.92 -14.59
CA THR A 155 -15.24 -5.72 -14.71
C THR A 155 -16.46 -5.08 -14.05
N GLY A 156 -16.29 -3.96 -13.34
CA GLY A 156 -17.34 -3.30 -12.54
C GLY A 156 -17.61 -3.97 -11.19
N ARG A 157 -16.96 -5.09 -10.88
CA ARG A 157 -17.05 -5.80 -9.58
C ARG A 157 -15.68 -6.33 -9.16
N SER A 158 -15.52 -6.66 -7.88
CA SER A 158 -14.25 -7.23 -7.42
C SER A 158 -14.00 -8.58 -8.10
N GLN A 159 -12.75 -8.80 -8.51
CA GLN A 159 -12.20 -10.04 -9.04
C GLN A 159 -11.12 -10.61 -8.11
N LEU A 160 -11.10 -10.20 -6.84
CA LEU A 160 -10.11 -10.67 -5.87
C LEU A 160 -10.14 -12.20 -5.71
N VAL A 161 -11.33 -12.82 -5.61
CA VAL A 161 -11.43 -14.29 -5.45
C VAL A 161 -10.88 -15.03 -6.68
N PRO A 162 -11.28 -14.70 -7.93
CA PRO A 162 -10.63 -15.26 -9.12
C PRO A 162 -9.11 -15.09 -9.15
N LEU A 163 -8.59 -13.93 -8.74
CA LEU A 163 -7.15 -13.71 -8.64
C LEU A 163 -6.52 -14.67 -7.61
N LEU A 164 -7.09 -14.75 -6.41
CA LEU A 164 -6.57 -15.61 -5.35
C LEU A 164 -6.59 -17.09 -5.74
N GLU A 165 -7.62 -17.54 -6.46
CA GLU A 165 -7.69 -18.91 -7.01
C GLU A 165 -6.52 -19.19 -7.95
N GLN A 166 -6.23 -18.28 -8.88
CA GLN A 166 -5.13 -18.45 -9.83
C GLN A 166 -3.77 -18.41 -9.14
N LEU A 167 -3.57 -17.48 -8.20
CA LEU A 167 -2.33 -17.38 -7.43
C LEU A 167 -2.12 -18.60 -6.52
N ALA A 168 -3.19 -19.11 -5.92
CA ALA A 168 -3.16 -20.31 -5.10
C ALA A 168 -2.84 -21.57 -5.92
N ALA A 169 -3.17 -21.60 -7.20
CA ALA A 169 -2.84 -22.70 -8.11
C ALA A 169 -1.37 -22.68 -8.56
N VAL A 170 -0.60 -21.63 -8.29
CA VAL A 170 0.83 -21.58 -8.63
C VAL A 170 1.61 -22.57 -7.76
N ASP A 171 2.29 -23.50 -8.41
CA ASP A 171 3.17 -24.47 -7.76
C ASP A 171 4.33 -23.77 -7.04
N GLY A 172 4.68 -24.25 -5.85
CA GLY A 172 5.75 -23.71 -5.00
C GLY A 172 5.35 -22.55 -4.08
N ILE A 173 4.22 -21.90 -4.35
CA ILE A 173 3.62 -20.92 -3.41
C ILE A 173 2.80 -21.67 -2.36
N ASP A 174 3.15 -21.49 -1.09
CA ASP A 174 2.47 -22.09 0.06
C ASP A 174 1.50 -21.10 0.72
N TRP A 175 1.80 -19.80 0.66
CA TRP A 175 1.11 -18.78 1.45
C TRP A 175 0.74 -17.55 0.62
N LEU A 176 -0.49 -17.10 0.79
CA LEU A 176 -1.02 -15.84 0.28
C LEU A 176 -1.43 -14.98 1.47
N ARG A 177 -0.77 -13.83 1.63
CA ARG A 177 -1.09 -12.84 2.66
C ARG A 177 -1.72 -11.62 2.02
N LEU A 178 -2.93 -11.28 2.42
CA LEU A 178 -3.64 -10.12 1.91
C LEU A 178 -3.42 -8.91 2.83
N MET A 179 -2.92 -7.80 2.28
CA MET A 179 -2.76 -6.54 3.01
C MET A 179 -3.66 -5.44 2.47
N TYR A 180 -3.87 -4.39 3.27
CA TYR A 180 -4.61 -3.18 2.89
C TYR A 180 -6.02 -3.46 2.38
N THR A 181 -6.87 -3.98 3.26
CA THR A 181 -8.27 -4.30 2.92
C THR A 181 -9.22 -3.24 3.46
N TYR A 182 -9.99 -2.59 2.59
CA TYR A 182 -10.99 -1.63 3.03
C TYR A 182 -12.23 -2.35 3.62
N PRO A 183 -12.68 -2.01 4.85
CA PRO A 183 -13.67 -2.81 5.57
C PRO A 183 -15.03 -2.91 4.87
N ALA A 184 -15.46 -1.87 4.15
CA ALA A 184 -16.82 -1.81 3.60
C ALA A 184 -17.08 -2.74 2.39
N PHE A 185 -16.04 -3.31 1.77
CA PHE A 185 -16.17 -4.03 0.49
C PHE A 185 -15.88 -5.53 0.59
N TRP A 186 -15.69 -6.06 1.80
CA TRP A 186 -15.65 -7.50 2.02
C TRP A 186 -16.99 -8.14 1.66
N THR A 187 -16.94 -9.18 0.84
CA THR A 187 -18.11 -9.98 0.47
C THR A 187 -18.09 -11.33 1.17
N GLU A 188 -19.25 -11.98 1.27
CA GLU A 188 -19.37 -13.35 1.79
C GLU A 188 -18.48 -14.33 1.01
N GLU A 189 -18.40 -14.16 -0.31
CA GLU A 189 -17.55 -14.95 -1.21
C GLU A 189 -16.07 -14.82 -0.84
N MET A 190 -15.59 -13.59 -0.60
CA MET A 190 -14.21 -13.36 -0.16
C MET A 190 -13.91 -14.00 1.18
N ILE A 191 -14.84 -13.86 2.15
CA ILE A 191 -14.68 -14.44 3.49
C ILE A 191 -14.66 -15.97 3.42
N ALA A 192 -15.56 -16.57 2.63
CA ALA A 192 -15.61 -18.01 2.43
C ALA A 192 -14.32 -18.54 1.80
N PHE A 193 -13.86 -17.94 0.70
CA PHE A 193 -12.59 -18.32 0.08
C PHE A 193 -11.42 -18.24 1.07
N TYR A 194 -11.35 -17.15 1.85
CA TYR A 194 -10.31 -16.94 2.83
C TYR A 194 -10.33 -17.98 3.97
N ALA A 195 -11.53 -18.37 4.39
CA ALA A 195 -11.72 -19.38 5.44
C ALA A 195 -11.34 -20.79 4.97
N ASP A 196 -11.73 -21.13 3.74
CA ASP A 196 -11.73 -22.51 3.25
C ASP A 196 -10.41 -22.87 2.54
N HIS A 197 -9.69 -21.89 2.01
CA HIS A 197 -8.49 -22.14 1.20
C HIS A 197 -7.20 -22.24 2.07
N PRO A 198 -6.49 -23.38 2.06
CA PRO A 198 -5.39 -23.65 3.02
C PRO A 198 -4.15 -22.78 2.81
N LYS A 199 -3.96 -22.24 1.61
CA LYS A 199 -2.85 -21.30 1.31
C LYS A 199 -3.09 -19.88 1.82
N MET A 200 -4.31 -19.54 2.24
CA MET A 200 -4.56 -18.21 2.79
C MET A 200 -3.97 -18.12 4.20
N CYS A 201 -3.05 -17.17 4.40
CA CYS A 201 -2.57 -16.84 5.74
C CYS A 201 -3.77 -16.43 6.58
N LYS A 202 -3.92 -16.91 7.82
CA LYS A 202 -4.97 -16.42 8.74
C LYS A 202 -4.61 -15.03 9.27
N TYR A 203 -4.56 -14.03 8.39
CA TYR A 203 -4.13 -12.68 8.71
C TYR A 203 -4.78 -11.62 7.81
N VAL A 204 -5.56 -10.71 8.39
CA VAL A 204 -6.14 -9.59 7.65
C VAL A 204 -5.61 -8.26 8.21
N ASP A 205 -5.04 -7.46 7.31
CA ASP A 205 -4.73 -6.05 7.56
C ASP A 205 -5.88 -5.18 7.05
N MET A 206 -6.64 -4.61 7.99
CA MET A 206 -7.87 -3.87 7.72
C MET A 206 -7.85 -2.53 8.47
N PRO A 207 -7.30 -1.46 7.86
CA PRO A 207 -7.29 -0.13 8.45
C PRO A 207 -8.70 0.42 8.67
N LEU A 208 -9.20 0.39 9.91
CA LEU A 208 -10.53 0.89 10.26
C LEU A 208 -10.58 2.43 10.37
N GLN A 209 -9.45 3.03 10.76
CA GLN A 209 -9.22 4.47 10.94
C GLN A 209 -9.92 5.09 12.15
N HIS A 210 -11.18 4.75 12.39
CA HIS A 210 -11.92 5.12 13.61
C HIS A 210 -13.08 4.14 13.81
N ILE A 211 -13.88 4.32 14.88
CA ILE A 211 -15.13 3.57 15.07
C ILE A 211 -16.37 4.45 15.25
N ALA A 212 -16.25 5.61 15.89
CA ALA A 212 -17.36 6.52 16.11
C ALA A 212 -17.98 6.98 14.78
N ASP A 213 -19.29 6.75 14.61
CA ASP A 213 -20.01 7.04 13.36
C ASP A 213 -19.87 8.51 12.89
N PRO A 214 -19.97 9.53 13.76
CA PRO A 214 -19.80 10.91 13.30
C PRO A 214 -18.38 11.18 12.77
N VAL A 215 -17.34 10.61 13.39
CA VAL A 215 -15.95 10.69 12.90
C VAL A 215 -15.81 9.96 11.56
N LEU A 216 -16.37 8.75 11.44
CA LEU A 216 -16.35 7.98 10.19
C LEU A 216 -17.01 8.75 9.04
N ILE A 217 -18.11 9.45 9.30
CA ILE A 217 -18.79 10.33 8.32
C ILE A 217 -17.87 11.48 7.92
N ARG A 218 -17.24 12.19 8.87
CA ARG A 218 -16.29 13.29 8.55
C ARG A 218 -15.07 12.78 7.78
N MET A 219 -14.59 11.58 8.10
CA MET A 219 -13.54 10.88 7.36
C MET A 219 -13.98 10.38 5.98
N LYS A 220 -15.28 10.47 5.64
CA LYS A 220 -15.89 9.95 4.40
C LYS A 220 -15.70 8.45 4.23
N ARG A 221 -15.85 7.70 5.32
CA ARG A 221 -15.77 6.24 5.33
C ARG A 221 -17.10 5.63 4.90
N ALA A 222 -17.05 4.59 4.07
CA ALA A 222 -18.25 3.90 3.58
C ALA A 222 -18.76 2.82 4.55
N THR A 223 -18.50 2.97 5.85
CA THR A 223 -18.87 2.00 6.90
C THR A 223 -19.44 2.72 8.13
N THR A 224 -19.99 1.94 9.06
CA THR A 224 -20.48 2.40 10.38
C THR A 224 -19.96 1.45 11.45
N LYS A 225 -20.03 1.85 12.72
CA LYS A 225 -19.72 1.01 13.88
C LYS A 225 -20.41 -0.34 13.81
N ALA A 226 -21.73 -0.34 13.55
CA ALA A 226 -22.52 -1.56 13.46
C ALA A 226 -22.05 -2.50 12.33
N LYS A 227 -21.73 -1.96 11.15
CA LYS A 227 -21.21 -2.75 10.01
C LYS A 227 -19.82 -3.32 10.31
N THR A 228 -18.95 -2.51 10.91
CA THR A 228 -17.60 -2.93 11.29
C THR A 228 -17.64 -4.04 12.34
N LEU A 229 -18.45 -3.90 13.39
CA LEU A 229 -18.61 -4.94 14.41
C LEU A 229 -19.13 -6.25 13.82
N LYS A 230 -20.14 -6.17 12.95
CA LYS A 230 -20.67 -7.35 12.26
C LYS A 230 -19.61 -8.05 11.40
N LEU A 231 -18.77 -7.28 10.69
CA LEU A 231 -17.69 -7.84 9.88
C LEU A 231 -16.65 -8.55 10.76
N LEU A 232 -16.22 -7.93 11.85
CA LEU A 232 -15.27 -8.53 12.80
C LEU A 232 -15.82 -9.81 13.44
N GLU A 233 -17.10 -9.80 13.82
CA GLU A 233 -17.78 -10.99 14.32
C GLU A 233 -17.80 -12.12 13.27
N THR A 234 -18.18 -11.78 12.03
CA THR A 234 -18.22 -12.75 10.91
C THR A 234 -16.84 -13.36 10.67
N PHE A 235 -15.79 -12.54 10.66
CA PHE A 235 -14.42 -13.02 10.53
C PHE A 235 -14.02 -14.00 11.64
N ARG A 236 -14.30 -13.66 12.91
CA ARG A 236 -13.96 -14.54 14.05
C ARG A 236 -14.71 -15.87 14.01
N GLN A 237 -15.96 -15.85 13.57
CA GLN A 237 -16.78 -17.06 13.44
C GLN A 237 -16.30 -17.95 12.29
N ARG A 238 -16.00 -17.35 11.13
CA ARG A 238 -15.69 -18.08 9.89
C ARG A 238 -14.22 -18.49 9.78
N ILE A 239 -13.31 -17.73 10.38
CA ILE A 239 -11.87 -17.96 10.28
C ILE A 239 -11.27 -18.07 11.69
N PRO A 240 -11.44 -19.22 12.38
CA PRO A 240 -10.89 -19.41 13.71
C PRO A 240 -9.37 -19.22 13.73
N GLY A 241 -8.89 -18.37 14.64
CA GLY A 241 -7.47 -18.01 14.76
C GLY A 241 -7.00 -16.94 13.76
N LEU A 242 -7.92 -16.19 13.14
CA LEU A 242 -7.58 -15.05 12.30
C LEU A 242 -6.90 -13.95 13.12
N GLY A 243 -5.66 -13.62 12.75
CA GLY A 243 -5.00 -12.41 13.22
C GLY A 243 -5.56 -11.17 12.51
N ILE A 244 -5.98 -10.17 13.26
CA ILE A 244 -6.51 -8.90 12.71
C ILE A 244 -5.58 -7.76 13.10
N ARG A 245 -5.01 -7.12 12.08
CA ARG A 245 -4.29 -5.86 12.20
C ARG A 245 -5.18 -4.70 11.77
N SER A 246 -5.18 -3.63 12.55
CA SER A 246 -5.86 -2.38 12.19
C SER A 246 -5.00 -1.17 12.53
N SER A 247 -5.31 -0.05 11.89
CA SER A 247 -4.78 1.26 12.23
C SER A 247 -5.88 2.26 12.55
N PHE A 248 -5.56 3.21 13.42
CA PHE A 248 -6.47 4.28 13.85
C PHE A 248 -5.81 5.65 13.72
N ILE A 249 -6.61 6.67 13.43
CA ILE A 249 -6.21 8.07 13.39
C ILE A 249 -6.96 8.77 14.52
N VAL A 250 -6.20 9.39 15.42
CA VAL A 250 -6.74 10.16 16.56
C VAL A 250 -6.41 11.65 16.40
N GLY A 251 -7.22 12.51 17.00
CA GLY A 251 -7.15 13.96 16.79
C GLY A 251 -7.65 14.37 15.40
N PHE A 252 -8.55 13.58 14.79
CA PHE A 252 -9.16 13.97 13.52
C PHE A 252 -9.99 15.26 13.70
N PRO A 253 -10.08 16.16 12.71
CA PRO A 253 -10.81 17.42 12.87
C PRO A 253 -12.24 17.23 13.39
N GLY A 254 -12.53 17.90 14.50
CA GLY A 254 -13.80 17.84 15.22
C GLY A 254 -14.02 16.59 16.07
N GLU A 255 -13.02 15.72 16.25
CA GLU A 255 -13.06 14.61 17.21
C GLU A 255 -13.27 15.14 18.64
N THR A 256 -14.25 14.58 19.34
CA THR A 256 -14.58 14.92 20.73
C THR A 256 -14.08 13.85 21.69
N ASP A 257 -13.93 14.20 22.98
CA ASP A 257 -13.54 13.26 24.03
C ASP A 257 -14.46 12.02 24.07
N ALA A 258 -15.77 12.20 23.91
CA ALA A 258 -16.73 11.09 23.88
C ALA A 258 -16.52 10.15 22.68
N GLU A 259 -16.15 10.68 21.51
CA GLU A 259 -15.85 9.86 20.32
C GLU A 259 -14.50 9.13 20.48
N PHE A 260 -13.53 9.74 21.15
CA PHE A 260 -12.26 9.12 21.50
C PHE A 260 -12.41 8.00 22.54
N GLU A 261 -13.21 8.21 23.59
CA GLU A 261 -13.55 7.17 24.57
C GLU A 261 -14.29 5.99 23.90
N ASP A 262 -15.15 6.26 22.91
CA ASP A 262 -15.79 5.19 22.11
C ASP A 262 -14.76 4.36 21.32
N LEU A 263 -13.71 5.00 20.80
CA LEU A 263 -12.60 4.33 20.15
C LEU A 263 -11.79 3.46 21.14
N LEU A 264 -11.49 3.99 22.32
CA LEU A 264 -10.75 3.26 23.35
C LEU A 264 -11.50 1.98 23.77
N ALA A 265 -12.78 2.12 24.13
CA ALA A 265 -13.63 0.99 24.49
C ALA A 265 -13.70 -0.04 23.36
N PHE A 266 -13.87 0.41 22.11
CA PHE A 266 -13.90 -0.48 20.95
C PHE A 266 -12.61 -1.26 20.75
N VAL A 267 -11.44 -0.63 20.89
CA VAL A 267 -10.15 -1.31 20.73
C VAL A 267 -9.95 -2.34 21.84
N GLU A 268 -10.32 -2.01 23.08
CA GLU A 268 -10.25 -2.93 24.21
C GLU A 268 -11.16 -4.16 24.01
N GLU A 269 -12.41 -3.94 23.62
CA GLU A 269 -13.39 -5.01 23.37
C GLU A 269 -13.03 -5.85 22.14
N SER A 270 -12.52 -5.21 21.09
CA SER A 270 -12.24 -5.88 19.82
C SER A 270 -10.98 -6.73 19.86
N ARG A 271 -10.06 -6.60 20.82
CA ARG A 271 -8.91 -7.51 20.96
C ARG A 271 -8.16 -7.78 19.64
N PHE A 272 -7.77 -6.73 18.95
CA PHE A 272 -6.93 -6.83 17.75
C PHE A 272 -5.54 -7.40 18.10
N ASP A 273 -4.96 -8.20 17.21
CA ASP A 273 -3.62 -8.77 17.37
C ASP A 273 -2.53 -7.73 17.16
N ASN A 274 -2.78 -6.75 16.28
CA ASN A 274 -1.90 -5.62 16.07
C ASN A 274 -2.69 -4.33 15.85
N VAL A 275 -2.35 -3.30 16.62
CA VAL A 275 -2.92 -1.96 16.49
C VAL A 275 -1.79 -0.97 16.25
N THR A 276 -1.99 -0.08 15.30
CA THR A 276 -1.14 1.11 15.13
C THR A 276 -2.00 2.36 15.21
N CYS A 277 -1.66 3.28 16.11
CA CYS A 277 -2.35 4.55 16.25
C CYS A 277 -1.47 5.68 15.71
N PHE A 278 -2.06 6.56 14.91
CA PHE A 278 -1.41 7.72 14.34
C PHE A 278 -2.12 8.99 14.80
N LEU A 279 -1.35 10.03 15.10
CA LEU A 279 -1.91 11.38 15.19
C LEU A 279 -2.35 11.82 13.80
N TYR A 280 -3.50 12.49 13.71
CA TYR A 280 -3.92 13.10 12.46
C TYR A 280 -2.87 14.11 11.97
N SER A 281 -2.47 13.94 10.71
CA SER A 281 -1.57 14.85 10.00
C SER A 281 -2.37 15.49 8.87
N ARG A 282 -2.54 16.80 8.93
CA ARG A 282 -3.23 17.54 7.87
C ARG A 282 -2.36 17.56 6.62
N GLU A 283 -2.93 17.12 5.52
CA GLU A 283 -2.25 17.05 4.23
C GLU A 283 -2.87 18.07 3.26
N GLU A 284 -2.03 18.82 2.56
CA GLU A 284 -2.48 19.82 1.60
C GLU A 284 -3.38 19.21 0.50
N GLY A 285 -4.48 19.88 0.16
CA GLY A 285 -5.44 19.41 -0.84
C GLY A 285 -6.38 18.30 -0.36
N THR A 286 -6.24 17.81 0.88
CA THR A 286 -7.22 16.89 1.48
C THR A 286 -8.42 17.65 2.05
N SER A 287 -9.59 16.99 2.14
CA SER A 287 -10.85 17.65 2.49
C SER A 287 -11.19 17.59 3.99
N ALA A 288 -10.30 17.05 4.83
CA ALA A 288 -10.50 17.00 6.27
C ALA A 288 -10.34 18.40 6.86
N VAL A 289 -11.41 18.89 7.48
CA VAL A 289 -11.55 20.24 8.08
C VAL A 289 -12.29 20.17 9.40
#